data_AF-A0A6C0D1H3-F1
#
_entry.id   AF-A0A6C0D1H3-F1
#
_cell.length_a   1.000
_cell.length_b   1.000
_cell.length_c   1.000
_cell.angle_alpha   90.00
_cell.angle_beta   90.00
_cell.angle_gamma   90.00
#
_symmetry.space_group_name_H-M   'P 1'
#
loop_
_entity.id
_entity.type
_entity.pdbx_description
1 polymer ?
#
loop_
_entity_poly.entity_id
_entity_poly.type
_entity_poly.pdbx_seq_one_letter_code
_entity_poly.pdbx_strand_id
1 'polypeptide(L)'
;MKIYVDGQSYNDLEYDTKQTRKYIYTNDGIYCYKKELQKMEMIEDIREKLYKNMHFYIDNSKINYTDIIYHIPYFHLSCEEEICKKNIGDGLFLVKINYFDQVDHYFETDRIDDSVYDAIITFLSSN
;
A
#
# COMPACT_ATOMS: atom_id res chain seq x y z
N MET A 1 5.26 -1.97 6.68
CA MET A 1 4.53 -3.23 6.42
C MET A 1 3.09 -2.90 6.10
N LYS A 2 2.44 -3.63 5.18
CA LYS A 2 1.00 -3.46 4.89
C LYS A 2 0.22 -4.63 5.48
N ILE A 3 -0.99 -4.35 5.96
CA ILE A 3 -1.90 -5.34 6.53
C ILE A 3 -3.27 -5.15 5.87
N TYR A 4 -3.70 -6.14 5.13
CA TYR A 4 -5.03 -6.21 4.52
C TYR A 4 -5.94 -7.06 5.41
N VAL A 5 -7.23 -6.74 5.41
CA VAL A 5 -8.23 -7.44 6.21
C VAL A 5 -9.31 -7.93 5.27
N ASP A 6 -9.60 -9.23 5.29
CA ASP A 6 -10.56 -9.82 4.38
C ASP A 6 -12.00 -9.34 4.66
N GLY A 7 -12.77 -9.18 3.58
CA GLY A 7 -14.20 -8.87 3.62
C GLY A 7 -14.59 -7.51 4.20
N GLN A 8 -13.66 -6.56 4.37
CA GLN A 8 -13.95 -5.24 4.94
C GLN A 8 -14.30 -4.20 3.85
N SER A 9 -15.31 -3.36 4.16
CA SER A 9 -15.68 -2.20 3.35
C SER A 9 -15.33 -0.92 4.10
N TYR A 10 -14.74 0.05 3.40
CA TYR A 10 -14.28 1.31 3.98
C TYR A 10 -14.98 2.47 3.27
N ASN A 11 -16.19 2.81 3.73
CA ASN A 11 -16.97 3.91 3.16
C ASN A 11 -16.86 5.15 4.06
N ASP A 12 -16.92 6.33 3.45
CA ASP A 12 -17.09 7.63 4.13
C ASP A 12 -16.03 8.00 5.18
N LEU A 13 -14.76 7.65 4.93
CA LEU A 13 -13.64 8.03 5.78
C LEU A 13 -12.94 9.31 5.31
N GLU A 14 -12.70 10.22 6.26
CA GLU A 14 -11.80 11.37 6.07
C GLU A 14 -10.34 10.95 6.25
N TYR A 15 -9.45 11.49 5.39
CA TYR A 15 -8.01 11.21 5.38
C TYR A 15 -7.21 12.48 5.66
N ASP A 16 -6.11 12.32 6.41
CA ASP A 16 -5.28 13.44 6.88
C ASP A 16 -4.35 13.98 5.80
N THR A 17 -3.87 13.08 4.92
CA THR A 17 -2.86 13.40 3.92
C THR A 17 -3.20 12.76 2.59
N LYS A 18 -2.73 13.40 1.52
CA LYS A 18 -2.88 12.96 0.13
C LYS A 18 -1.57 13.18 -0.62
N GLN A 19 -1.11 12.15 -1.32
CA GLN A 19 0.06 12.20 -2.21
C GLN A 19 -0.28 11.48 -3.52
N THR A 20 0.37 11.89 -4.60
CA THR A 20 0.27 11.21 -5.90
C THR A 20 1.61 10.62 -6.28
N ARG A 21 1.61 9.39 -6.81
CA ARG A 21 2.80 8.73 -7.36
C ARG A 21 2.53 8.29 -8.78
N LYS A 22 3.55 8.38 -9.62
CA LYS A 22 3.47 7.95 -11.01
C LYS A 22 4.35 6.73 -11.24
N TYR A 23 3.76 5.70 -11.82
CA TYR A 23 4.43 4.48 -12.24
C TYR A 23 4.38 4.34 -13.76
N ILE A 24 5.43 3.74 -14.30
CA ILE A 24 5.59 3.45 -15.72
C ILE A 24 5.78 1.95 -15.84
N TYR A 25 4.82 1.30 -16.48
CA TYR A 25 4.79 -0.13 -16.73
C TYR A 25 5.27 -0.40 -18.14
N THR A 26 6.21 -1.32 -18.27
CA THR A 26 6.77 -1.77 -19.55
C THR A 26 6.93 -3.28 -19.53
N ASN A 27 7.29 -3.87 -20.68
CA ASN A 27 7.62 -5.29 -20.74
C ASN A 27 8.88 -5.66 -19.93
N ASP A 28 9.77 -4.69 -19.69
CA ASP A 28 11.03 -4.90 -18.98
C ASP A 28 10.90 -4.69 -17.46
N GLY A 29 9.75 -4.19 -17.00
CA GLY A 29 9.43 -3.99 -15.60
C GLY A 29 8.68 -2.69 -15.30
N ILE A 30 8.62 -2.39 -14.01
CA ILE A 30 7.92 -1.23 -13.45
C ILE A 30 8.94 -0.19 -13.02
N TYR A 31 8.67 1.08 -13.30
CA TYR A 31 9.55 2.20 -12.98
C TYR A 31 8.77 3.27 -12.21
N CYS A 32 9.45 3.99 -11.32
CA CYS A 32 8.87 5.15 -10.64
C CYS A 32 9.87 6.30 -10.47
N TYR A 33 9.34 7.51 -10.30
CA TYR A 33 10.12 8.70 -10.05
C TYR A 33 10.38 8.90 -8.55
N LYS A 34 11.64 8.93 -8.16
CA LYS A 34 12.09 9.41 -6.83
C LYS A 34 12.84 10.72 -6.92
N LYS A 35 13.90 10.72 -7.74
CA LYS A 35 14.67 11.89 -8.18
C LYS A 35 14.93 11.76 -9.67
N GLU A 36 15.34 10.56 -10.06
CA GLU A 36 15.41 10.07 -11.43
C GLU A 36 14.40 8.92 -11.59
N LEU A 37 14.16 8.50 -12.84
CA LEU A 37 13.31 7.35 -13.14
C LEU A 37 14.10 6.08 -12.86
N GLN A 38 13.62 5.26 -11.92
CA GLN A 38 14.32 4.06 -11.48
C GLN A 38 13.46 2.82 -11.65
N LYS A 39 14.09 1.72 -12.07
CA LYS A 39 13.45 0.41 -12.12
C LYS A 39 13.18 -0.09 -10.71
N MET A 40 12.01 -0.70 -10.53
CA MET A 40 11.59 -1.32 -9.29
C MET A 40 11.69 -2.84 -9.39
N GLU A 41 12.28 -3.44 -8.37
CA GLU A 41 12.27 -4.89 -8.17
C GLU A 41 11.64 -5.20 -6.81
N MET A 42 10.66 -6.10 -6.80
CA MET A 42 9.93 -6.48 -5.60
C MET A 42 10.38 -7.85 -5.13
N ILE A 43 10.74 -7.94 -3.86
CA ILE A 43 10.94 -9.22 -3.17
C ILE A 43 9.68 -9.45 -2.34
N GLU A 44 8.86 -10.40 -2.79
CA GLU A 44 7.59 -10.73 -2.15
C GLU A 44 7.80 -11.42 -0.80
N ASP A 45 7.08 -10.94 0.21
CA ASP A 45 6.97 -11.56 1.53
C ASP A 45 5.55 -11.34 2.05
N ILE A 46 4.66 -12.24 1.66
CA ILE A 46 3.23 -12.17 1.99
C ILE A 46 2.87 -13.37 2.85
N ARG A 47 2.15 -13.12 3.94
CA ARG A 47 1.70 -14.17 4.87
C ARG A 47 0.31 -13.89 5.41
N GLU A 48 -0.39 -14.95 5.76
CA GLU A 48 -1.72 -14.88 6.36
C GLU A 48 -1.66 -15.12 7.88
N LYS A 49 -2.48 -14.40 8.65
CA LYS A 49 -2.69 -14.64 10.08
C LYS A 49 -4.19 -14.62 10.38
N LEU A 50 -4.69 -15.71 10.98
CA LEU A 50 -6.00 -15.73 11.60
C LEU A 50 -5.91 -15.16 13.01
N TYR A 51 -6.69 -14.14 13.32
CA TYR A 51 -6.74 -13.53 14.65
C TYR A 51 -8.18 -13.10 14.99
N LYS A 52 -8.71 -13.57 16.12
CA LYS A 52 -10.10 -13.32 16.57
C LYS A 52 -11.15 -13.50 15.45
N ASN A 53 -11.04 -14.61 14.69
CA ASN A 53 -11.90 -14.96 13.56
C ASN A 53 -11.85 -14.00 12.35
N MET A 54 -10.82 -13.17 12.25
CA MET A 54 -10.56 -12.33 11.08
C MET A 54 -9.26 -12.76 10.40
N HIS A 55 -9.28 -12.79 9.07
CA HIS A 55 -8.13 -13.09 8.24
C HIS A 55 -7.37 -11.80 7.92
N PHE A 56 -6.11 -11.76 8.35
CA PHE A 56 -5.19 -10.67 8.07
C PHE A 56 -4.13 -11.14 7.07
N TYR A 57 -3.96 -10.42 5.96
CA TYR A 57 -2.87 -10.64 5.01
C TYR A 57 -1.81 -9.58 5.23
N ILE A 58 -0.59 -10.02 5.54
CA ILE A 58 0.52 -9.17 5.90
C ILE A 58 1.49 -9.17 4.73
N ASP A 59 1.65 -8.01 4.09
CA ASP A 59 2.59 -7.77 3.02
C ASP A 59 3.82 -7.02 3.59
N ASN A 60 4.90 -7.76 3.73
CA ASN A 60 6.24 -7.30 4.14
C ASN A 60 7.19 -7.14 2.95
N SER A 61 6.66 -7.15 1.73
CA SER A 61 7.46 -7.12 0.52
C SER A 61 8.35 -5.89 0.48
N LYS A 62 9.58 -6.09 0.01
CA LYS A 62 10.59 -5.04 -0.10
C LYS A 62 10.70 -4.62 -1.54
N ILE A 63 10.68 -3.30 -1.76
CA ILE A 63 10.94 -2.72 -3.07
C ILE A 63 12.37 -2.23 -3.09
N ASN A 64 13.17 -2.83 -3.96
CA ASN A 64 14.50 -2.37 -4.33
C ASN A 64 14.39 -1.48 -5.56
N TYR A 65 15.23 -0.44 -5.59
CA TYR A 65 15.32 0.47 -6.72
C TYR A 65 16.66 0.24 -7.37
N THR A 66 16.64 -0.16 -8.63
CA THR A 66 17.83 -0.55 -9.38
C THR A 66 18.15 0.50 -10.42
N ASP A 67 18.24 0.09 -11.68
CA ASP A 67 18.73 0.89 -12.80
C ASP A 67 18.10 2.28 -12.87
N ILE A 68 18.94 3.28 -13.10
CA ILE A 68 18.50 4.64 -13.42
C ILE A 68 18.37 4.75 -14.94
N ILE A 69 17.22 5.23 -15.40
CA ILE A 69 16.99 5.52 -16.82
C ILE A 69 16.67 7.00 -17.02
N TYR A 70 17.18 7.55 -18.12
CA TYR A 70 17.09 8.98 -18.43
C TYR A 70 16.00 9.32 -19.43
N HIS A 71 15.24 8.32 -19.89
CA HIS A 71 14.12 8.51 -20.81
C HIS A 71 12.96 7.61 -20.39
N ILE A 72 11.74 8.03 -20.73
CA ILE A 72 10.56 7.17 -20.60
C ILE A 72 10.56 6.21 -21.81
N PRO A 73 10.50 4.89 -21.60
CA PRO A 73 10.44 3.92 -22.69
C PRO A 73 9.26 4.20 -23.63
N TYR A 74 9.44 4.07 -24.94
CA TYR A 74 8.40 4.46 -25.91
C TYR A 74 7.10 3.67 -25.74
N PHE A 75 7.19 2.34 -25.62
CA PHE A 75 6.05 1.46 -25.35
C PHE A 75 5.88 1.30 -23.84
N HIS A 76 4.96 2.06 -23.26
CA HIS A 76 4.66 2.00 -21.84
C HIS A 76 3.19 2.27 -21.54
N LEU A 77 2.73 1.79 -20.39
CA LEU A 77 1.51 2.23 -19.73
C LEU A 77 1.91 3.09 -18.54
N SER A 78 1.30 4.26 -18.39
CA SER A 78 1.50 5.10 -17.21
C SER A 78 0.31 5.02 -16.28
N CYS A 79 0.59 4.85 -14.99
CA CYS A 79 -0.40 4.87 -13.92
C CYS A 79 -0.08 5.99 -12.95
N GLU A 80 -1.08 6.76 -12.55
CA GLU A 80 -0.98 7.67 -11.42
C GLU A 80 -1.80 7.09 -10.27
N GLU A 81 -1.12 6.79 -9.17
CA GLU A 81 -1.71 6.30 -7.93
C GLU A 81 -1.91 7.48 -6.98
N GLU A 82 -3.13 7.66 -6.49
CA GLU A 82 -3.42 8.57 -5.40
C GLU A 82 -3.44 7.80 -4.08
N ILE A 83 -2.59 8.22 -3.14
CA ILE A 83 -2.42 7.57 -1.84
C ILE A 83 -2.88 8.55 -0.75
N CYS A 84 -3.90 8.17 -0.01
CA CYS A 84 -4.41 8.92 1.13
C CYS A 84 -4.12 8.16 2.43
N LYS A 85 -3.67 8.85 3.48
CA LYS A 85 -3.40 8.24 4.78
C LYS A 85 -4.19 8.90 5.90
N LYS A 86 -4.69 8.07 6.82
CA LYS A 86 -5.34 8.45 8.07
C LYS A 86 -4.59 7.80 9.23
N ASN A 87 -4.18 8.57 10.22
CA ASN A 87 -3.59 8.03 11.44
C ASN A 87 -4.69 7.45 12.34
N ILE A 88 -4.53 6.21 12.80
CA ILE A 88 -5.49 5.53 13.68
C ILE A 88 -4.90 5.19 15.07
N GLY A 89 -3.71 5.71 15.38
CA GLY A 89 -3.05 5.58 16.69
C GLY A 89 -1.76 4.76 16.65
N ASP A 90 -0.84 5.02 17.59
CA ASP A 90 0.38 4.24 17.84
C ASP A 90 1.20 3.78 16.62
N GLY A 91 1.39 4.68 15.64
CA GLY A 91 2.16 4.37 14.42
C GLY A 91 1.46 3.42 13.46
N LEU A 92 0.13 3.32 13.55
CA LEU A 92 -0.74 2.60 12.65
C LEU A 92 -1.53 3.59 11.79
N PHE A 93 -1.51 3.39 10.48
CA PHE A 93 -2.18 4.25 9.53
C PHE A 93 -3.14 3.43 8.67
N LEU A 94 -4.36 3.89 8.47
CA LEU A 94 -5.18 3.40 7.37
C LEU A 94 -4.74 4.12 6.08
N VAL A 95 -4.49 3.35 5.05
CA VAL A 95 -4.08 3.85 3.73
C VAL A 95 -5.14 3.45 2.71
N LYS A 96 -5.54 4.43 1.90
CA LYS A 96 -6.35 4.24 0.70
C LYS A 96 -5.47 4.51 -0.51
N ILE A 97 -5.44 3.58 -1.46
CA ILE A 97 -4.81 3.79 -2.76
C ILE A 97 -5.90 3.75 -3.83
N ASN A 98 -5.88 4.73 -4.73
CA ASN A 98 -6.73 4.79 -5.91
C ASN A 98 -5.85 4.73 -7.17
N TYR A 99 -6.14 3.79 -8.06
CA TYR A 99 -5.41 3.57 -9.31
C TYR A 99 -6.32 2.89 -10.34
N PHE A 100 -6.30 3.34 -11.60
CA PHE A 100 -7.10 2.76 -12.70
C PHE A 100 -8.57 2.46 -12.33
N ASP A 101 -9.26 3.42 -11.70
CA ASP A 101 -10.64 3.29 -11.22
C ASP A 101 -10.87 2.18 -10.16
N GLN A 102 -9.79 1.64 -9.60
CA GLN A 102 -9.79 0.71 -8.48
C GLN A 102 -9.38 1.42 -7.19
N VAL A 103 -9.95 0.96 -6.08
CA VAL A 103 -9.66 1.50 -4.76
C VAL A 103 -9.32 0.36 -3.82
N ASP A 104 -8.13 0.40 -3.25
CA ASP A 104 -7.66 -0.53 -2.24
C ASP A 104 -7.46 0.15 -0.89
N HIS A 105 -7.64 -0.63 0.17
CA HIS A 105 -7.40 -0.23 1.55
C HIS A 105 -6.48 -1.21 2.26
N TYR A 106 -5.54 -0.69 3.03
CA TYR A 106 -4.70 -1.48 3.92
C TYR A 106 -4.26 -0.64 5.11
N PHE A 107 -3.79 -1.32 6.16
CA PHE A 107 -3.15 -0.68 7.30
C PHE A 107 -1.63 -0.72 7.16
N GLU A 108 -0.97 0.39 7.47
CA GLU A 108 0.49 0.52 7.42
C GLU A 108 1.04 0.70 8.83
N THR A 109 2.06 -0.09 9.17
CA THR A 109 2.78 0.00 10.45
C THR A 109 4.20 -0.55 10.33
N ASP A 110 5.04 -0.23 11.32
CA ASP A 110 6.43 -0.70 11.44
C ASP A 110 6.60 -1.88 12.42
N ARG A 111 5.54 -2.25 13.14
CA ARG A 111 5.54 -3.34 14.12
C ARG A 111 4.40 -4.31 13.87
N ILE A 112 4.54 -5.54 14.36
CA ILE A 112 3.48 -6.55 14.26
C ILE A 112 3.39 -7.35 15.55
N ASP A 113 2.34 -7.05 16.31
CA ASP A 113 2.03 -7.67 17.58
C ASP A 113 0.51 -7.67 17.77
N ASP A 114 0.02 -8.33 18.82
CA ASP A 114 -1.42 -8.47 19.07
C ASP A 114 -2.12 -7.12 19.32
N SER A 115 -1.39 -6.10 19.81
CA SER A 115 -1.95 -4.75 20.01
C SER A 115 -2.31 -4.07 18.69
N VAL A 116 -1.53 -4.31 17.63
CA VAL A 116 -1.83 -3.80 16.27
C VAL A 116 -3.15 -4.40 15.76
N TYR A 117 -3.32 -5.71 15.88
CA TYR A 117 -4.54 -6.37 15.41
C TYR A 117 -5.75 -5.91 16.22
N ASP A 118 -5.61 -5.77 17.54
CA ASP A 118 -6.68 -5.26 18.40
C ASP A 118 -7.07 -3.82 18.05
N ALA A 119 -6.09 -2.96 17.72
CA ALA A 119 -6.35 -1.60 17.25
C ALA A 119 -7.10 -1.58 15.91
N ILE A 120 -6.69 -2.42 14.95
CA ILE A 120 -7.38 -2.56 13.65
C ILE A 120 -8.83 -3.00 13.86
N ILE A 121 -9.07 -4.04 14.67
CA ILE A 121 -10.41 -4.55 14.94
C ILE A 121 -11.28 -3.47 15.60
N THR A 122 -10.73 -2.75 16.58
CA THR A 122 -11.43 -1.67 17.28
C THR A 122 -11.82 -0.56 16.31
N PHE A 123 -10.91 -0.17 15.41
CA PHE A 123 -11.17 0.83 14.39
C PHE A 123 -12.30 0.39 13.43
N LEU A 124 -12.23 -0.85 12.93
CA LEU A 124 -13.23 -1.45 12.04
C LEU A 124 -14.60 -1.64 12.70
N SER A 125 -14.66 -1.80 14.02
CA SER A 125 -15.92 -1.92 14.76
C SER A 125 -16.58 -0.56 15.04
N SER A 126 -15.83 0.53 14.87
CA SER A 126 -16.26 1.89 15.23
C SER A 126 -16.69 2.74 14.03
N ASN A 127 -16.51 2.24 12.81
CA ASN A 127 -16.85 2.88 11.54
C ASN A 127 -17.61 1.88 10.65
#